data_AF-A0A3D5NM04-F1
#
_entry.id   AF-A0A3D5NM04-F1
#
_cell.length_a   1.000
_cell.length_b   1.000
_cell.length_c   1.000
_cell.angle_alpha   90.00
_cell.angle_beta   90.00
_cell.angle_gamma   90.00
#
_symmetry.space_group_name_H-M   'P 1'
#
loop_
_entity.id
_entity.type
_entity.pdbx_description
1 polymer ?
#
loop_
_entity_poly.entity_id
_entity_poly.type
_entity_poly.pdbx_seq_one_letter_code
_entity_poly.pdbx_strand_id
1 'polypeptide(L)'
;MRKILVALILLSNIVFAQVVPDYAKEARWASFVEDGLMDGDVVWLKNGDREFLTILTESESDSSKVAIVMHGLGVHPDWIGVIQPLRLSLTEQGY
;
A
#
# COMPACT_ATOMS: atom_id res chain seq x y z
N MET A 1 -11.35 -39.63 -22.88
CA MET A 1 -12.24 -38.48 -22.60
C MET A 1 -12.42 -38.20 -21.11
N ARG A 2 -12.86 -39.17 -20.27
CA ARG A 2 -13.04 -38.97 -18.82
C ARG A 2 -11.80 -38.48 -18.06
N LYS A 3 -10.60 -38.98 -18.38
CA LYS A 3 -9.33 -38.55 -17.74
C LYS A 3 -8.93 -37.11 -18.10
N ILE A 4 -9.23 -36.68 -19.34
CA ILE A 4 -8.96 -35.31 -19.82
C ILE A 4 -9.92 -34.33 -19.14
N LEU A 5 -11.19 -34.72 -18.97
CA LEU A 5 -12.18 -33.92 -18.23
C LEU A 5 -11.78 -33.73 -16.75
N VAL A 6 -11.29 -34.79 -16.09
CA VAL A 6 -10.79 -34.71 -14.70
C VAL A 6 -9.55 -33.82 -14.60
N ALA A 7 -8.62 -33.91 -15.55
CA ALA A 7 -7.45 -33.03 -15.60
C ALA A 7 -7.85 -31.55 -15.81
N LEU A 8 -8.79 -31.27 -16.71
CA LEU A 8 -9.31 -29.91 -16.94
C LEU A 8 -10.00 -29.31 -15.70
N ILE A 9 -10.76 -30.11 -14.96
CA ILE A 9 -11.40 -29.69 -13.70
C ILE A 9 -10.34 -29.35 -12.63
N LEU A 10 -9.29 -30.18 -12.50
CA LEU A 10 -8.21 -29.92 -11.55
C LEU A 10 -7.40 -28.67 -11.92
N LEU A 11 -7.11 -28.44 -13.20
CA LEU A 11 -6.43 -27.22 -13.66
C LEU A 11 -7.28 -25.96 -13.52
N SER A 12 -8.61 -26.05 -13.57
CA SER A 12 -9.50 -24.88 -13.41
C SER A 12 -9.43 -24.23 -12.02
N ASN A 13 -8.95 -24.96 -11.00
CA ASN A 13 -8.77 -24.43 -9.64
C ASN A 13 -7.51 -23.56 -9.48
N ILE A 14 -6.55 -23.63 -10.42
CA ILE A 14 -5.28 -22.88 -10.33
C ILE A 14 -5.44 -21.43 -10.85
N VAL A 15 -6.50 -21.15 -11.62
CA VAL A 15 -6.68 -19.86 -12.33
C VAL A 15 -7.19 -18.73 -11.41
N PHE A 16 -7.54 -19.04 -10.16
CA PHE A 16 -7.99 -18.03 -9.19
C PHE A 16 -6.97 -17.84 -8.07
N ALA A 17 -5.79 -17.33 -8.40
CA ALA A 17 -4.97 -16.66 -7.39
C ALA A 17 -5.72 -15.40 -6.94
N GLN A 18 -6.50 -15.53 -5.87
CA GLN A 18 -7.27 -14.44 -5.28
C GLN A 18 -6.27 -13.41 -4.73
N VAL A 19 -6.22 -12.23 -5.37
CA VAL A 19 -5.41 -11.07 -4.94
C VAL A 19 -6.17 -10.40 -3.79
N VAL A 20 -6.10 -11.01 -2.61
CA VAL A 20 -6.81 -10.58 -1.39
C VAL A 20 -5.84 -9.81 -0.50
N PRO A 21 -6.25 -8.66 0.06
CA PRO A 21 -5.45 -7.95 1.06
C PRO A 21 -5.16 -8.81 2.28
N ASP A 22 -3.92 -8.76 2.77
CA ASP A 22 -3.53 -9.36 4.04
C ASP A 22 -3.62 -8.29 5.14
N TYR A 23 -4.83 -8.12 5.68
CA TYR A 23 -5.10 -7.08 6.66
C TYR A 23 -4.31 -7.26 7.96
N ALA A 24 -3.95 -8.49 8.33
CA ALA A 24 -3.14 -8.73 9.52
C ALA A 24 -1.70 -8.22 9.30
N LYS A 25 -1.16 -8.40 8.09
CA LYS A 25 0.13 -7.84 7.69
C LYS A 25 0.08 -6.31 7.61
N GLU A 26 -0.97 -5.76 7.01
CA GLU A 26 -1.17 -4.31 6.92
C GLU A 26 -1.25 -3.66 8.30
N ALA A 27 -1.97 -4.26 9.26
CA ALA A 27 -2.06 -3.76 10.63
C ALA A 27 -0.71 -3.77 11.36
N ARG A 28 0.11 -4.83 11.18
CA ARG A 28 1.48 -4.87 11.75
C ARG A 28 2.36 -3.77 11.17
N TRP A 29 2.27 -3.55 9.86
CA TRP A 29 3.01 -2.47 9.22
C TRP A 29 2.53 -1.09 9.64
N ALA A 30 1.23 -0.90 9.83
CA ALA A 30 0.70 0.35 10.32
C ALA A 30 1.31 0.69 11.70
N SER A 31 1.31 -0.27 12.64
CA SER A 31 1.95 -0.09 13.95
C SER A 31 3.45 0.20 13.85
N PHE A 32 4.19 -0.46 12.96
CA PHE A 32 5.62 -0.18 12.78
C PHE A 32 5.89 1.22 12.21
N VAL A 33 5.02 1.69 11.31
CA VAL A 33 5.11 3.06 10.79
C VAL A 33 4.74 4.06 11.87
N GLU A 34 3.68 3.85 12.63
CA GLU A 34 3.29 4.72 13.75
C GLU A 34 4.42 4.90 14.77
N ASP A 35 5.11 3.82 15.10
CA ASP A 35 6.19 3.85 16.09
C ASP A 35 7.51 4.43 15.53
N GLY A 36 7.71 4.38 14.21
CA GLY A 36 9.02 4.58 13.58
C GLY A 36 9.09 5.66 12.50
N LEU A 37 7.98 6.30 12.14
CA LEU A 37 7.95 7.36 11.14
C LEU A 37 8.74 8.58 11.63
N MET A 38 9.69 9.04 10.81
CA MET A 38 10.52 10.21 11.13
C MET A 38 10.00 11.48 10.48
N ASP A 39 9.59 11.38 9.21
CA ASP A 39 9.19 12.52 8.40
C ASP A 39 7.72 12.40 7.99
N GLY A 40 6.93 13.43 8.33
CA GLY A 40 5.49 13.48 8.08
C GLY A 40 4.65 12.95 9.25
N ASP A 41 3.33 13.01 9.06
CA ASP A 41 2.34 12.63 10.04
C ASP A 41 1.56 11.40 9.61
N VAL A 42 1.34 10.48 10.56
CA VAL A 42 0.40 9.38 10.35
C VAL A 42 -1.03 9.92 10.40
N VAL A 43 -1.77 9.66 9.33
CA VAL A 43 -3.19 10.01 9.22
C VAL A 43 -3.99 8.75 8.88
N TRP A 44 -4.99 8.44 9.69
CA TRP A 44 -5.92 7.35 9.40
C TRP A 44 -7.09 7.86 8.57
N LEU A 45 -7.28 7.24 7.40
CA LEU A 45 -8.42 7.51 6.54
C LEU A 45 -9.42 6.37 6.61
N LYS A 46 -10.70 6.70 6.46
CA LYS A 46 -11.82 5.77 6.51
C LYS A 46 -12.42 5.55 5.12
N ASN A 47 -12.67 4.29 4.76
CA ASN A 47 -13.40 3.88 3.57
C ASN A 47 -14.44 2.81 3.93
N GLY A 48 -15.70 3.24 4.06
CA GLY A 48 -16.78 2.39 4.58
C GLY A 48 -16.52 2.02 6.05
N ASP A 49 -16.51 0.72 6.33
CA ASP A 49 -16.28 0.18 7.68
C ASP A 49 -14.80 -0.06 8.00
N ARG A 50 -13.89 0.30 7.09
CA ARG A 50 -12.44 0.08 7.25
C ARG A 50 -11.69 1.39 7.37
N GLU A 51 -10.64 1.36 8.18
CA GLU A 51 -9.65 2.41 8.29
C GLU A 51 -8.30 1.89 7.79
N PHE A 52 -7.51 2.76 7.18
CA PHE A 52 -6.17 2.43 6.71
C PHE A 52 -5.22 3.60 6.96
N LEU A 53 -3.97 3.24 7.23
CA LEU A 53 -2.91 4.21 7.51
C LEU A 53 -2.49 4.92 6.22
N THR A 54 -2.32 6.23 6.32
CA THR A 54 -1.67 7.09 5.31
C THR A 54 -0.59 7.92 5.99
N ILE A 55 0.33 8.45 5.18
CA ILE A 55 1.36 9.37 5.63
C ILE A 55 1.14 10.68 4.88
N LEU A 56 0.94 11.76 5.63
CA LEU A 56 0.91 13.10 5.09
C LEU A 56 2.27 13.74 5.30
N THR A 57 2.83 14.37 4.29
CA THR A 57 4.06 15.16 4.42
C THR A 57 3.82 16.44 3.64
N GLU A 58 3.94 17.57 4.32
CA GLU A 58 3.77 18.88 3.68
C GLU A 58 4.96 19.20 2.78
N SER A 59 4.71 20.00 1.75
CA SER A 59 5.78 20.53 0.92
C SER A 59 6.71 21.43 1.74
N GLU A 60 7.99 21.43 1.40
CA GLU A 60 8.97 22.36 1.99
C GLU A 60 8.80 23.82 1.53
N SER A 61 7.88 24.06 0.58
CA SER A 61 7.60 25.39 0.02
C SER A 61 6.11 25.64 -0.10
N ASP A 62 5.70 26.91 -0.02
CA ASP A 62 4.30 27.30 -0.28
C ASP A 62 3.89 26.91 -1.71
N SER A 63 2.99 25.93 -1.81
CA SER A 63 2.54 25.38 -3.08
C SER A 63 1.08 24.96 -3.03
N SER A 64 0.46 24.87 -4.20
CA SER A 64 -0.90 24.35 -4.40
C SER A 64 -0.92 22.98 -5.07
N LYS A 65 0.25 22.38 -5.32
CA LYS A 65 0.35 21.04 -5.89
C LYS A 65 0.16 19.99 -4.78
N VAL A 66 -0.30 18.82 -5.19
CA VAL A 66 -0.47 17.65 -4.33
C VAL A 66 -0.07 16.43 -5.13
N ALA A 67 0.64 15.50 -4.50
CA ALA A 67 0.89 14.17 -5.03
C ALA A 67 0.26 13.10 -4.13
N ILE A 68 -0.30 12.06 -4.73
CA ILE A 68 -0.74 10.86 -4.02
C ILE A 68 0.18 9.71 -4.43
N VAL A 69 1.00 9.23 -3.50
CA VAL A 69 1.89 8.09 -3.70
C VAL A 69 1.20 6.83 -3.22
N MET A 70 1.07 5.83 -4.10
CA MET A 70 0.43 4.55 -3.78
C MET A 70 1.41 3.39 -4.02
N HIS A 71 1.42 2.42 -3.10
CA HIS A 71 2.18 1.18 -3.26
C HIS A 71 1.31 0.03 -3.79
N GLY A 72 1.96 -1.04 -4.26
CA GLY A 72 1.28 -2.26 -4.69
C GLY A 72 0.74 -3.10 -3.52
N LEU A 73 -0.15 -4.06 -3.80
CA LEU A 73 -0.70 -4.94 -2.77
C LEU A 73 0.40 -5.65 -1.97
N GLY A 74 0.26 -5.63 -0.65
CA GLY A 74 1.14 -6.38 0.23
C GLY A 74 2.58 -5.90 0.24
N VAL A 75 2.81 -4.61 -0.08
CA VAL A 75 4.09 -3.89 -0.01
C VAL A 75 4.07 -2.90 1.17
N HIS A 76 5.23 -2.66 1.79
CA HIS A 76 5.36 -1.79 2.95
C HIS A 76 5.02 -0.32 2.59
N PRO A 77 4.18 0.36 3.39
CA PRO A 77 3.66 1.69 3.05
C PRO A 77 4.73 2.79 3.03
N ASP A 78 5.79 2.69 3.84
CA ASP A 78 6.95 3.62 3.79
C ASP A 78 8.24 2.89 3.36
N TRP A 79 8.17 2.06 2.32
CA TRP A 79 9.34 1.25 1.93
C TRP A 79 10.52 2.12 1.49
N ILE A 80 11.65 1.97 2.18
CA ILE A 80 12.87 2.77 1.98
C ILE A 80 13.47 2.68 0.56
N GLY A 81 13.17 1.60 -0.16
CA GLY A 81 13.69 1.40 -1.52
C GLY A 81 12.89 2.13 -2.61
N VAL A 82 11.64 2.57 -2.32
CA VAL A 82 10.75 3.13 -3.34
C VAL A 82 9.85 4.23 -2.78
N ILE A 83 9.00 3.93 -1.80
CA ILE A 83 7.92 4.84 -1.39
C ILE A 83 8.46 6.00 -0.56
N GLN A 84 9.31 5.71 0.43
CA GLN A 84 9.89 6.74 1.30
C GLN A 84 10.69 7.80 0.51
N PRO A 85 11.70 7.44 -0.30
CA PRO A 85 12.44 8.45 -1.04
C PRO A 85 11.55 9.20 -2.04
N LEU A 86 10.56 8.53 -2.64
CA LEU A 86 9.64 9.20 -3.57
C LEU A 86 8.77 10.25 -2.88
N ARG A 87 8.14 9.93 -1.74
CA ARG A 87 7.28 10.90 -1.04
C ARG A 87 8.08 12.09 -0.51
N LEU A 88 9.32 11.86 -0.04
CA LEU A 88 10.19 12.92 0.46
C LEU A 88 10.72 13.81 -0.67
N SER A 89 11.25 13.25 -1.75
CA SER A 89 11.75 14.08 -2.86
C SER A 89 10.65 14.85 -3.59
N LEU A 90 9.38 14.50 -3.40
CA LEU A 90 8.25 15.28 -3.92
C LEU A 90 8.02 16.56 -3.11
N THR A 91 8.24 16.53 -1.79
CA THR A 91 8.06 17.73 -0.93
C THR A 91 9.05 18.83 -1.31
N GLU A 92 10.30 18.46 -1.61
CA GLU A 92 11.37 19.33 -2.13
C GLU A 92 10.98 19.99 -3.47
N GLN A 93 10.10 19.36 -4.25
CA GLN A 93 9.65 19.83 -5.58
C GLN A 93 8.36 20.66 -5.52
N GLY A 94 7.89 20.98 -4.32
CA GLY A 94 6.66 21.76 -4.15
C GLY A 94 5.39 20.90 -4.18
N TYR A 95 5.46 19.58 -4.02
CA TYR A 95 4.28 18.70 -3.96
C TYR A 95 3.92 18.29 -2.54
#